data_AF-A0A0F3NKG8-F1
#
_entry.id   AF-A0A0F3NKG8-F1
#
_cell.length_a   1.000
_cell.length_b   1.000
_cell.length_c   1.000
_cell.angle_alpha   90.00
_cell.angle_beta   90.00
_cell.angle_gamma   90.00
#
_symmetry.space_group_name_H-M   'P 1'
#
loop_
_entity.id
_entity.type
_entity.pdbx_description
1 polymer ?
#
loop_
_entity_poly.entity_id
_entity_poly.type
_entity_poly.pdbx_seq_one_letter_code
_entity_poly.pdbx_strand_id
1 'polypeptide(L)'
;MLVAMEGSVGYGIGGARVELEIGYERFKTKGIRDSGSKEDEADTVYLLAKELAYDVVTGQTDKLTAALAKTSGKDIVQFAKAVEISAPKIDKQVCVTKKHSGNSGNKYGAYTDKGSTKRSDNNTALCGDDGGSTHTSGANDSPQVFRDFVSKTLLGDGSKNWPTSIKGGSAAEPKQNDNAKAVAGDLTKLTPEEKTIVAGLLAKTIEGGEVVEIRAVSSTSVMVNAD
;
A
#
# COMPACT_ATOMS: atom_id res chain seq x y z
N MET A 1 -34.38 -18.24 -19.38
CA MET A 1 -34.19 -18.76 -18.01
C MET A 1 -32.72 -18.56 -17.67
N LEU A 2 -32.41 -17.65 -16.75
CA LEU A 2 -31.04 -17.37 -16.31
C LEU A 2 -30.68 -18.39 -15.23
N VAL A 3 -29.58 -19.11 -15.43
CA VAL A 3 -28.97 -19.97 -14.41
C VAL A 3 -27.54 -19.48 -14.25
N ALA A 4 -27.16 -19.18 -13.01
CA ALA A 4 -25.80 -18.83 -12.64
C ALA A 4 -25.29 -19.89 -11.66
N MET A 5 -24.27 -20.64 -12.06
CA MET A 5 -23.37 -21.33 -11.14
C MET A 5 -21.94 -21.01 -11.59
N GLU A 6 -21.15 -20.59 -10.61
CA GLU A 6 -19.72 -20.30 -10.65
C GLU A 6 -19.11 -20.05 -12.04
N GLY A 7 -19.01 -18.78 -12.42
CA GLY A 7 -18.12 -18.33 -13.48
C GLY A 7 -18.70 -18.26 -14.90
N SER A 8 -19.97 -18.58 -15.13
CA SER A 8 -20.58 -18.40 -16.45
C SER A 8 -22.01 -17.84 -16.38
N VAL A 9 -22.31 -16.88 -17.27
CA VAL A 9 -23.64 -16.32 -17.50
C VAL A 9 -24.05 -16.72 -18.92
N GLY A 10 -24.98 -17.66 -19.03
CA GLY A 10 -25.56 -18.08 -20.31
C GLY A 10 -26.89 -17.39 -20.59
N TYR A 11 -27.05 -16.83 -21.79
CA TYR A 11 -28.33 -16.30 -22.29
C TYR A 11 -28.76 -17.09 -23.52
N GLY A 12 -29.82 -17.89 -23.39
CA GLY A 12 -30.36 -18.67 -24.50
C GLY A 12 -31.55 -17.97 -25.16
N ILE A 13 -31.41 -17.58 -26.43
CA ILE A 13 -32.53 -17.29 -27.33
C ILE A 13 -32.32 -18.13 -28.60
N GLY A 14 -33.29 -18.99 -28.90
CA GLY A 14 -33.47 -19.61 -30.22
C GLY A 14 -32.29 -20.44 -30.76
N GLY A 15 -32.24 -21.72 -30.36
CA GLY A 15 -31.51 -22.77 -31.09
C GLY A 15 -29.97 -22.75 -31.08
N ALA A 16 -29.34 -21.60 -30.82
CA ALA A 16 -27.90 -21.47 -30.71
C ALA A 16 -27.49 -21.39 -29.22
N ARG A 17 -26.64 -22.32 -28.79
CA ARG A 17 -25.94 -22.20 -27.50
C ARG A 17 -24.69 -21.36 -27.75
N VAL A 18 -24.71 -20.12 -27.25
CA VAL A 18 -23.51 -19.29 -27.19
C VAL A 18 -22.95 -19.45 -25.80
N GLU A 19 -21.89 -20.26 -25.67
CA GLU A 19 -21.11 -20.36 -24.45
C GLU A 19 -20.04 -19.26 -24.50
N LEU A 20 -20.19 -18.22 -23.67
CA LEU A 20 -19.09 -17.31 -23.38
C LEU A 20 -18.27 -17.92 -22.24
N GLU A 21 -17.24 -18.69 -22.60
CA GLU A 21 -16.14 -18.97 -21.67
C GLU A 21 -15.30 -17.70 -21.55
N ILE A 22 -15.44 -16.99 -20.43
CA ILE A 22 -14.39 -16.06 -20.01
C ILE A 22 -13.29 -16.94 -19.41
N GLY A 23 -12.48 -17.53 -20.29
CA GLY A 23 -11.19 -18.06 -19.88
C GLY A 23 -10.42 -16.93 -19.21
N TYR A 24 -9.82 -17.18 -18.04
CA TYR A 24 -8.88 -16.25 -17.41
C TYR A 24 -7.61 -16.23 -18.26
N GLU A 25 -7.69 -15.64 -19.46
CA GLU A 25 -6.54 -15.46 -20.33
C GLU A 25 -5.62 -14.45 -19.65
N ARG A 26 -4.43 -14.93 -19.29
CA ARG A 26 -3.32 -14.09 -18.85
C ARG A 26 -2.95 -13.14 -19.99
N PHE A 27 -3.53 -11.94 -19.99
CA PHE A 27 -3.08 -10.85 -20.84
C PHE A 27 -1.69 -10.41 -20.38
N LYS A 28 -0.63 -11.09 -20.86
CA LYS A 28 0.74 -10.60 -20.76
C LYS A 28 0.90 -9.46 -21.76
N THR A 29 0.91 -8.21 -21.30
CA THR A 29 1.44 -7.10 -22.09
C THR A 29 2.94 -7.31 -22.24
N LYS A 30 3.32 -7.92 -23.37
CA LYS A 30 4.72 -8.11 -23.76
C LYS A 30 5.34 -6.74 -24.03
N GLY A 31 5.94 -6.15 -23.00
CA GLY A 31 6.81 -4.99 -23.17
C GLY A 31 7.91 -5.35 -24.15
N ILE A 32 8.00 -4.63 -25.26
CA ILE A 32 9.13 -4.73 -26.20
C ILE A 32 10.35 -4.15 -25.48
N ARG A 33 10.98 -4.93 -24.60
CA ARG A 33 12.35 -4.72 -24.17
C ARG A 33 13.03 -6.08 -24.02
N ASP A 34 14.04 -6.20 -24.85
CA ASP A 34 14.85 -7.36 -25.15
C ASP A 34 15.55 -7.95 -23.91
N SER A 35 15.86 -9.25 -24.01
CA SER A 35 16.78 -10.05 -23.19
C SER A 35 16.44 -10.39 -21.72
N GLY A 36 15.87 -11.59 -21.58
CA GLY A 36 16.27 -12.68 -20.66
C GLY A 36 16.64 -12.36 -19.21
N SER A 37 15.95 -13.02 -18.27
CA SER A 37 16.20 -13.09 -16.81
C SER A 37 15.53 -12.04 -15.89
N LYS A 38 14.34 -11.52 -16.26
CA LYS A 38 13.52 -10.65 -15.36
C LYS A 38 12.03 -11.03 -15.28
N GLU A 39 11.63 -12.16 -15.84
CA GLU A 39 10.20 -12.53 -15.89
C GLU A 39 9.66 -12.97 -14.51
N ASP A 40 10.48 -13.66 -13.70
CA ASP A 40 10.06 -14.13 -12.38
C ASP A 40 9.92 -13.00 -11.34
N GLU A 41 10.75 -11.96 -11.41
CA GLU A 41 10.58 -10.76 -10.57
C GLU A 41 9.36 -9.95 -10.98
N ALA A 42 9.10 -9.79 -12.28
CA ALA A 42 7.92 -9.07 -12.74
C ALA A 42 6.61 -9.80 -12.39
N ASP A 43 6.55 -11.13 -12.58
CA ASP A 43 5.37 -11.93 -12.25
C ASP A 43 5.13 -11.99 -10.72
N THR A 44 6.18 -12.02 -9.89
CA THR A 44 6.05 -11.93 -8.42
C THR A 44 5.64 -10.55 -7.93
N VAL A 45 6.12 -9.47 -8.55
CA VAL A 45 5.71 -8.08 -8.25
C VAL A 45 4.25 -7.83 -8.65
N TYR A 46 3.80 -8.36 -9.79
CA TYR A 46 2.41 -8.25 -10.25
C TYR A 46 1.42 -8.97 -9.33
N LEU A 47 1.78 -10.15 -8.82
CA LEU A 47 0.95 -10.85 -7.83
C LEU A 47 0.92 -10.10 -6.49
N LEU A 48 2.06 -9.57 -6.04
CA LEU A 48 2.18 -8.90 -4.75
C LEU A 48 1.28 -7.66 -4.63
N ALA A 49 1.18 -6.86 -5.69
CA ALA A 49 0.43 -5.61 -5.62
C ALA A 49 -1.10 -5.79 -5.78
N LYS A 50 -1.53 -6.78 -6.57
CA LYS A 50 -2.93 -7.22 -6.57
C LYS A 50 -3.35 -7.79 -5.21
N GLU A 51 -2.46 -8.52 -4.54
CA GLU A 51 -2.66 -8.98 -3.16
C GLU A 51 -2.72 -7.80 -2.17
N LEU A 52 -1.81 -6.82 -2.27
CA LEU A 52 -1.82 -5.61 -1.44
C LEU A 52 -3.13 -4.84 -1.54
N ALA A 53 -3.61 -4.60 -2.76
CA ALA A 53 -4.87 -3.91 -3.01
C ALA A 53 -6.07 -4.68 -2.42
N TYR A 54 -6.08 -6.00 -2.59
CA TYR A 54 -7.14 -6.86 -2.04
C TYR A 54 -7.11 -6.92 -0.50
N ASP A 55 -5.92 -7.01 0.10
CA ASP A 55 -5.76 -7.10 1.56
C ASP A 55 -6.18 -5.80 2.27
N VAL A 56 -5.92 -4.63 1.66
CA VAL A 56 -6.41 -3.34 2.17
C VAL A 56 -7.94 -3.29 2.18
N VAL A 57 -8.59 -3.68 1.07
CA VAL A 57 -10.05 -3.64 0.93
C VAL A 57 -10.72 -4.64 1.86
N THR A 58 -10.17 -5.85 1.97
CA THR A 58 -10.72 -6.92 2.84
C THR A 58 -10.34 -6.78 4.31
N GLY A 59 -9.45 -5.85 4.65
CA GLY A 59 -9.04 -5.59 6.03
C GLY A 59 -8.12 -6.66 6.64
N GLN A 60 -7.43 -7.45 5.81
CA GLN A 60 -6.54 -8.52 6.26
C GLN A 60 -5.19 -7.95 6.73
N THR A 61 -5.20 -7.35 7.92
CA THR A 61 -4.06 -6.60 8.48
C THR A 61 -2.76 -7.41 8.52
N ASP A 62 -2.82 -8.71 8.84
CA ASP A 62 -1.62 -9.57 8.91
C ASP A 62 -1.01 -9.85 7.53
N LYS A 63 -1.84 -10.08 6.51
CA LYS A 63 -1.38 -10.29 5.14
C LYS A 63 -0.87 -9.00 4.52
N LEU A 64 -1.60 -7.90 4.73
CA LEU A 64 -1.17 -6.57 4.34
C LEU A 64 0.18 -6.21 4.96
N THR A 65 0.36 -6.50 6.25
CA THR A 65 1.64 -6.32 6.94
C THR A 65 2.75 -7.11 6.27
N ALA A 66 2.51 -8.40 5.99
CA ALA A 66 3.52 -9.27 5.39
C ALA A 66 3.90 -8.80 3.97
N ALA A 67 2.92 -8.33 3.19
CA ALA A 67 3.15 -7.80 1.86
C ALA A 67 3.88 -6.44 1.90
N LEU A 68 3.45 -5.50 2.75
CA LEU A 68 4.13 -4.21 2.96
C LEU A 68 5.55 -4.39 3.46
N ALA A 69 5.80 -5.40 4.30
CA ALA A 69 7.15 -5.70 4.78
C ALA A 69 8.09 -6.19 3.67
N LYS A 70 7.56 -6.74 2.57
CA LYS A 70 8.34 -7.11 1.38
C LYS A 70 8.51 -5.94 0.41
N THR A 71 7.67 -4.91 0.51
CA THR A 71 7.79 -3.68 -0.30
C THR A 71 9.00 -2.87 0.14
N SER A 72 9.78 -2.40 -0.84
CA SER A 72 10.97 -1.60 -0.55
C SER A 72 10.59 -0.25 0.06
N GLY A 73 11.46 0.31 0.92
CA GLY A 73 11.22 1.64 1.50
C GLY A 73 11.06 2.73 0.43
N LYS A 74 11.75 2.58 -0.72
CA LYS A 74 11.65 3.49 -1.86
C LYS A 74 10.25 3.48 -2.48
N ASP A 75 9.63 2.31 -2.60
CA ASP A 75 8.27 2.20 -3.14
C ASP A 75 7.24 2.75 -2.16
N ILE A 76 7.47 2.59 -0.86
CA ILE A 76 6.63 3.23 0.18
C ILE A 76 6.74 4.75 0.13
N VAL A 77 7.92 5.29 -0.14
CA VAL A 77 8.08 6.73 -0.37
C VAL A 77 7.26 7.20 -1.58
N GLN A 78 7.30 6.45 -2.68
CA GLN A 78 6.51 6.77 -3.88
C GLN A 78 5.01 6.69 -3.59
N PHE A 79 4.59 5.65 -2.87
CA PHE A 79 3.21 5.49 -2.41
C PHE A 79 2.75 6.67 -1.56
N ALA A 80 3.53 7.10 -0.56
CA ALA A 80 3.19 8.24 0.27
C ALA A 80 3.08 9.56 -0.52
N LYS A 81 3.97 9.78 -1.49
CA LYS A 81 3.87 10.94 -2.40
C LYS A 81 2.59 10.89 -3.23
N ALA A 82 2.19 9.72 -3.71
CA ALA A 82 0.94 9.56 -4.44
C ALA A 82 -0.28 9.81 -3.54
N VAL A 83 -0.26 9.33 -2.29
CA VAL A 83 -1.31 9.60 -1.28
C VAL A 83 -1.40 11.08 -0.95
N GLU A 84 -0.27 11.76 -0.74
CA GLU A 84 -0.23 13.21 -0.50
C GLU A 84 -0.94 13.98 -1.63
N ILE A 85 -0.62 13.64 -2.89
CA ILE A 85 -1.11 14.38 -4.06
C ILE A 85 -2.57 14.05 -4.35
N SER A 86 -2.92 12.76 -4.37
CA SER A 86 -4.24 12.28 -4.82
C SER A 86 -5.26 12.16 -3.70
N ALA A 87 -4.83 11.97 -2.46
CA ALA A 87 -5.70 11.73 -1.31
C ALA A 87 -5.19 12.41 -0.02
N PRO A 88 -5.08 13.76 0.02
CA PRO A 88 -4.52 14.48 1.17
C PRO A 88 -5.32 14.32 2.47
N LYS A 89 -6.58 13.87 2.39
CA LYS A 89 -7.39 13.51 3.56
C LYS A 89 -6.92 12.18 4.19
N ILE A 90 -6.44 11.25 3.38
CA ILE A 90 -5.92 9.94 3.81
C ILE A 90 -4.50 10.11 4.36
N ASP A 91 -3.67 10.96 3.74
CA ASP A 91 -2.33 11.32 4.26
C ASP A 91 -2.39 11.71 5.74
N LYS A 92 -3.44 12.46 6.13
CA LYS A 92 -3.69 12.94 7.49
C LYS A 92 -4.25 11.90 8.46
N GLN A 93 -4.54 10.68 8.02
CA GLN A 93 -5.11 9.60 8.84
C GLN A 93 -4.13 8.45 9.08
N VAL A 94 -3.06 8.37 8.29
CA VAL A 94 -2.06 7.31 8.36
C VAL A 94 -0.81 7.81 9.07
N CYS A 95 -0.24 7.00 9.97
CA CYS A 95 0.94 7.37 10.75
C CYS A 95 0.77 8.70 11.47
N VAL A 96 -0.40 8.94 12.06
CA VAL A 96 -0.66 10.18 12.80
C VAL A 96 0.01 10.09 14.17
N THR A 97 1.01 10.92 14.43
CA THR A 97 1.67 10.94 15.74
C THR A 97 0.68 11.38 16.83
N LYS A 98 0.88 10.85 18.03
CA LYS A 98 -0.05 11.03 19.15
C LYS A 98 0.61 11.81 20.27
N LYS A 99 -0.23 12.40 21.12
CA LYS A 99 0.21 12.86 22.44
C LYS A 99 0.47 11.65 23.32
N HIS A 100 1.32 11.83 24.33
CA HIS A 100 1.55 10.77 25.31
C HIS A 100 0.22 10.31 25.92
N SER A 101 0.09 8.99 26.12
CA SER A 101 -1.12 8.35 26.67
C SER A 101 -1.44 8.76 28.14
N GLY A 102 -0.54 9.51 28.80
CA GLY A 102 -0.72 10.05 30.14
C GLY A 102 -1.11 11.53 30.18
N ASN A 103 -1.79 11.94 31.26
CA ASN A 103 -2.26 13.31 31.54
C ASN A 103 -1.16 14.40 31.63
N SER A 104 0.09 14.07 31.36
CA SER A 104 1.25 14.96 31.47
C SER A 104 1.68 15.60 30.15
N GLY A 105 1.03 15.26 29.03
CA GLY A 105 1.55 15.58 27.70
C GLY A 105 0.65 16.34 26.75
N ASN A 106 1.03 17.59 26.45
CA ASN A 106 0.34 18.42 25.45
C ASN A 106 0.96 18.34 24.06
N LYS A 107 2.11 17.68 23.90
CA LYS A 107 2.90 17.67 22.66
C LYS A 107 2.83 16.32 21.96
N TYR A 108 2.86 16.37 20.63
CA TYR A 108 2.85 15.20 19.76
C TYR A 108 4.26 14.65 19.56
N GLY A 109 4.33 13.36 19.24
CA GLY A 109 5.55 12.73 18.74
C GLY A 109 6.08 13.44 17.48
N ALA A 110 7.40 13.40 17.29
CA ALA A 110 8.10 13.99 16.16
C ALA A 110 8.87 12.94 15.38
N TYR A 111 8.60 12.81 14.08
CA TYR A 111 9.34 11.91 13.22
C TYR A 111 10.79 12.36 13.03
N THR A 112 11.70 11.42 13.21
CA THR A 112 13.15 11.54 13.02
C THR A 112 13.71 10.23 12.45
N ASP A 113 14.95 10.27 11.98
CA ASP A 113 15.65 9.09 11.45
C ASP A 113 16.18 8.15 12.55
N LYS A 114 16.21 8.63 13.80
CA LYS A 114 16.61 7.88 15.00
C LYS A 114 15.58 8.10 16.10
N GLY A 115 15.02 6.99 16.60
CA GLY A 115 14.15 7.03 17.77
C GLY A 115 14.92 7.38 19.05
N SER A 116 14.19 7.78 20.09
CA SER A 116 14.73 8.08 21.41
C SER A 116 13.97 7.33 22.50
N THR A 117 14.52 7.27 23.71
CA THR A 117 13.80 6.82 24.90
C THR A 117 12.61 7.72 25.18
N LYS A 118 11.41 7.13 25.30
CA LYS A 118 10.10 7.80 25.50
C LYS A 118 9.89 8.37 26.91
N ARG A 119 10.94 8.93 27.49
CA ARG A 119 10.87 9.63 28.77
C ARG A 119 10.79 11.12 28.53
N SER A 120 11.85 11.70 27.99
CA SER A 120 12.01 13.16 27.89
C SER A 120 12.03 13.67 26.46
N ASP A 121 12.23 12.79 25.48
CA ASP A 121 12.25 13.12 24.06
C ASP A 121 10.96 12.67 23.36
N ASN A 122 10.44 13.54 22.50
CA ASN A 122 9.25 13.26 21.69
C ASN A 122 9.59 12.63 20.33
N ASN A 123 10.88 12.52 20.00
CA ASN A 123 11.33 11.94 18.75
C ASN A 123 10.89 10.47 18.59
N THR A 124 10.57 10.07 17.36
CA THR A 124 10.17 8.71 17.01
C THR A 124 10.56 8.34 15.59
N ALA A 125 10.89 7.06 15.41
CA ALA A 125 11.02 6.42 14.11
C ALA A 125 9.88 5.41 13.86
N LEU A 126 8.83 5.42 14.69
CA LEU A 126 7.68 4.52 14.64
C LEU A 126 6.45 5.24 14.11
N CYS A 127 5.85 4.71 13.04
CA CYS A 127 4.59 5.20 12.49
C CYS A 127 3.48 5.23 13.55
N GLY A 128 2.86 6.40 13.74
CA GLY A 128 1.70 6.60 14.62
C GLY A 128 1.99 6.59 16.12
N ASP A 129 3.26 6.75 16.49
CA ASP A 129 3.76 6.66 17.85
C ASP A 129 3.52 7.93 18.69
N ASP A 130 3.60 7.82 20.01
CA ASP A 130 3.33 8.91 20.94
C ASP A 130 4.58 9.70 21.36
N GLY A 131 4.35 10.93 21.85
CA GLY A 131 5.40 11.76 22.47
C GLY A 131 5.89 11.18 23.81
N GLY A 132 7.07 11.62 24.27
CA GLY A 132 7.66 11.16 25.53
C GLY A 132 7.03 11.81 26.76
N SER A 133 6.92 11.10 27.88
CA SER A 133 6.07 11.48 29.03
C SER A 133 6.38 12.80 29.75
N THR A 134 7.62 13.31 29.70
CA THR A 134 8.06 14.54 30.41
C THR A 134 8.41 15.70 29.46
N HIS A 135 8.30 15.51 28.13
CA HIS A 135 8.31 16.54 27.08
C HIS A 135 9.39 17.65 27.19
N THR A 136 10.67 17.30 27.29
CA THR A 136 11.74 18.31 27.41
C THR A 136 12.35 18.72 26.06
N SER A 137 12.20 17.91 25.01
CA SER A 137 12.81 18.16 23.69
C SER A 137 12.06 17.47 22.54
N GLY A 138 12.28 17.92 21.30
CA GLY A 138 11.73 17.29 20.09
C GLY A 138 10.22 17.47 19.88
N ALA A 139 9.57 18.44 20.54
CA ALA A 139 8.12 18.55 20.57
C ALA A 139 7.50 19.14 19.28
N ASN A 140 6.31 18.64 18.88
CA ASN A 140 5.43 19.33 17.94
C ASN A 140 4.11 19.75 18.61
N ASP A 141 3.61 20.92 18.21
CA ASP A 141 2.27 21.42 18.58
C ASP A 141 1.14 20.79 17.77
N SER A 142 1.46 20.16 16.65
CA SER A 142 0.51 19.49 15.76
C SER A 142 0.97 18.06 15.49
N PRO A 143 0.03 17.14 15.23
CA PRO A 143 0.38 15.79 14.83
C PRO A 143 1.12 15.83 13.49
N GLN A 144 2.09 14.94 13.35
CA GLN A 144 2.73 14.66 12.07
C GLN A 144 2.04 13.46 11.43
N VAL A 145 2.07 13.41 10.10
CA VAL A 145 1.23 12.50 9.31
C VAL A 145 2.10 11.63 8.38
N PHE A 146 1.48 10.90 7.45
CA PHE A 146 2.20 9.91 6.65
C PHE A 146 3.36 10.48 5.83
N ARG A 147 3.17 11.63 5.17
CA ARG A 147 4.26 12.33 4.50
C ARG A 147 5.42 12.70 5.42
N ASP A 148 5.15 13.14 6.65
CA ASP A 148 6.21 13.50 7.60
C ASP A 148 7.01 12.27 8.01
N PHE A 149 6.33 11.13 8.24
CA PHE A 149 6.99 9.84 8.51
C PHE A 149 7.94 9.48 7.36
N VAL A 150 7.46 9.54 6.12
CA VAL A 150 8.28 9.21 4.97
C VAL A 150 9.44 10.19 4.79
N SER A 151 9.20 11.49 4.94
CA SER A 151 10.23 12.51 4.73
C SER A 151 11.30 12.50 5.82
N LYS A 152 10.92 12.31 7.09
CA LYS A 152 11.83 12.49 8.24
C LYS A 152 12.38 11.17 8.77
N THR A 153 11.59 10.10 8.73
CA THR A 153 11.98 8.78 9.26
C THR A 153 12.56 7.86 8.19
N LEU A 154 12.00 7.89 6.97
CA LEU A 154 12.53 7.16 5.81
C LEU A 154 13.51 8.01 4.98
N LEU A 155 13.85 9.22 5.43
CA LEU A 155 14.74 10.18 4.77
C LEU A 155 14.28 10.65 3.36
N GLY A 156 13.04 10.35 2.98
CA GLY A 156 12.50 10.64 1.66
C GLY A 156 13.08 9.79 0.52
N ASP A 157 13.99 8.86 0.80
CA ASP A 157 14.54 7.89 -0.15
C ASP A 157 14.22 6.43 0.22
N GLY A 158 13.76 6.19 1.44
CA GLY A 158 13.40 4.86 1.93
C GLY A 158 14.57 4.04 2.46
N SER A 159 15.73 4.67 2.69
CA SER A 159 16.97 3.99 3.08
C SER A 159 17.02 3.55 4.54
N LYS A 160 16.12 4.05 5.39
CA LYS A 160 16.10 3.77 6.83
C LYS A 160 14.71 3.48 7.36
N ASN A 161 14.67 2.79 8.50
CA ASN A 161 13.48 2.57 9.33
C ASN A 161 12.31 1.86 8.63
N TRP A 162 12.56 1.18 7.50
CA TRP A 162 11.54 0.40 6.80
C TRP A 162 12.07 -1.01 6.48
N PRO A 163 11.26 -2.08 6.64
CA PRO A 163 9.92 -2.12 7.26
C PRO A 163 9.95 -2.14 8.79
N THR A 164 11.15 -2.22 9.37
CA THR A 164 11.39 -2.22 10.82
C THR A 164 12.15 -0.96 11.20
N SER A 165 11.77 -0.33 12.29
CA SER A 165 12.48 0.81 12.86
C SER A 165 13.90 0.43 13.27
N ILE A 166 14.83 1.39 13.24
CA ILE A 166 16.20 1.19 13.68
C ILE A 166 16.31 1.65 15.14
N LYS A 167 16.98 0.84 15.96
CA LYS A 167 17.25 1.18 17.36
C LYS A 167 18.01 2.50 17.44
N GLY A 168 17.44 3.47 18.14
CA GLY A 168 18.10 4.73 18.45
C GLY A 168 18.56 4.79 19.91
N GLY A 169 19.87 4.94 20.13
CA GLY A 169 20.44 5.09 21.47
C GLY A 169 19.98 4.01 22.46
N SER A 170 19.40 4.43 23.58
CA SER A 170 18.86 3.56 24.63
C SER A 170 17.38 3.16 24.43
N ALA A 171 16.80 3.40 23.24
CA ALA A 171 15.44 2.99 22.95
C ALA A 171 15.26 1.46 23.07
N ALA A 172 14.01 1.04 23.27
CA ALA A 172 13.65 -0.37 23.27
C ALA A 172 14.04 -1.03 21.94
N GLU A 173 14.29 -2.34 21.99
CA GLU A 173 14.59 -3.10 20.76
C GLU A 173 13.39 -3.00 19.79
N PRO A 174 13.65 -2.66 18.51
CA PRO A 174 12.63 -2.67 17.48
C PRO A 174 11.95 -4.04 17.39
N LYS A 175 10.63 -4.02 17.17
CA LYS A 175 9.90 -5.25 16.89
C LYS A 175 9.93 -5.49 15.39
N GLN A 176 10.11 -6.75 14.99
CA GLN A 176 10.10 -7.11 13.58
C GLN A 176 8.84 -6.58 12.87
N ASN A 177 9.08 -5.82 11.80
CA ASN A 177 8.09 -5.17 10.93
C ASN A 177 7.16 -4.18 11.67
N ASP A 178 7.61 -3.54 12.75
CA ASP A 178 6.82 -2.59 13.53
C ASP A 178 6.19 -1.47 12.69
N ASN A 179 6.95 -0.86 11.77
CA ASN A 179 6.45 0.19 10.89
C ASN A 179 5.48 -0.33 9.82
N ALA A 180 5.77 -1.48 9.21
CA ALA A 180 4.83 -2.11 8.28
C ALA A 180 3.51 -2.50 8.97
N LYS A 181 3.57 -3.00 10.22
CA LYS A 181 2.38 -3.30 11.05
C LYS A 181 1.57 -2.06 11.35
N ALA A 182 2.24 -0.98 11.73
CA ALA A 182 1.58 0.29 12.05
C ALA A 182 0.88 0.88 10.81
N VAL A 183 1.57 0.94 9.67
CA VAL A 183 0.98 1.40 8.39
C VAL A 183 -0.20 0.52 8.01
N ALA A 184 -0.05 -0.81 8.00
CA ALA A 184 -1.13 -1.73 7.68
C ALA A 184 -2.34 -1.51 8.60
N GLY A 185 -2.10 -1.38 9.90
CA GLY A 185 -3.16 -1.17 10.90
C GLY A 185 -3.90 0.15 10.77
N ASP A 186 -3.27 1.20 10.23
CA ASP A 186 -3.96 2.46 9.93
C ASP A 186 -4.74 2.36 8.60
N LEU A 187 -4.15 1.73 7.57
CA LEU A 187 -4.82 1.52 6.28
C LEU A 187 -6.09 0.66 6.40
N THR A 188 -6.08 -0.38 7.25
CA THR A 188 -7.26 -1.23 7.44
C THR A 188 -8.36 -0.58 8.29
N LYS A 189 -8.10 0.55 8.95
CA LYS A 189 -9.10 1.34 9.69
C LYS A 189 -9.79 2.41 8.86
N LEU A 190 -9.29 2.68 7.65
CA LEU A 190 -9.91 3.62 6.72
C LEU A 190 -11.33 3.20 6.34
N THR A 191 -12.13 4.15 5.86
CA THR A 191 -13.45 3.85 5.30
C THR A 191 -13.33 2.95 4.06
N PRO A 192 -14.39 2.20 3.68
CA PRO A 192 -14.37 1.37 2.48
C PRO A 192 -13.96 2.15 1.21
N GLU A 193 -14.43 3.37 1.06
CA GLU A 193 -14.13 4.25 -0.07
C GLU A 193 -12.64 4.66 -0.08
N GLU A 194 -12.11 5.06 1.08
CA GLU A 194 -10.69 5.41 1.23
C GLU A 194 -9.78 4.19 1.01
N LYS A 195 -10.21 2.99 1.44
CA LYS A 195 -9.50 1.73 1.16
C LYS A 195 -9.40 1.46 -0.32
N THR A 196 -10.47 1.67 -1.08
CA THR A 196 -10.44 1.50 -2.55
C THR A 196 -9.46 2.48 -3.21
N ILE A 197 -9.43 3.74 -2.75
CA ILE A 197 -8.46 4.74 -3.25
C ILE A 197 -7.03 4.30 -2.94
N VAL A 198 -6.75 3.91 -1.70
CA VAL A 198 -5.41 3.45 -1.29
C VAL A 198 -4.98 2.20 -2.05
N ALA A 199 -5.88 1.23 -2.22
CA ALA A 199 -5.62 0.02 -2.97
C ALA A 199 -5.22 0.33 -4.42
N GLY A 200 -5.94 1.26 -5.07
CA GLY A 200 -5.60 1.74 -6.42
C GLY A 200 -4.25 2.47 -6.47
N LEU A 201 -3.94 3.29 -5.48
CA LEU A 201 -2.65 3.98 -5.38
C LEU A 201 -1.49 3.00 -5.17
N LEU A 202 -1.64 2.03 -4.25
CA LEU A 202 -0.65 0.98 -4.01
C LEU A 202 -0.36 0.17 -5.28
N ALA A 203 -1.41 -0.29 -5.98
CA ALA A 203 -1.26 -1.00 -7.24
C ALA A 203 -0.48 -0.15 -8.26
N LYS A 204 -0.87 1.11 -8.44
CA LYS A 204 -0.20 2.01 -9.38
C LYS A 204 1.28 2.25 -9.04
N THR A 205 1.59 2.46 -7.76
CA THR A 205 2.96 2.83 -7.33
C THR A 205 3.89 1.64 -7.17
N ILE A 206 3.38 0.46 -6.83
CA ILE A 206 4.18 -0.73 -6.56
C ILE A 206 4.28 -1.64 -7.80
N GLU A 207 3.28 -1.65 -8.70
CA GLU A 207 3.38 -2.38 -9.98
C GLU A 207 4.11 -1.61 -11.09
N GLY A 208 4.30 -0.29 -10.94
CA GLY A 208 4.74 0.54 -12.07
C GLY A 208 3.69 0.61 -13.19
N GLY A 209 2.40 0.56 -12.82
CA GLY A 209 1.26 0.62 -13.74
C GLY A 209 1.10 2.00 -14.37
N GLU A 210 1.92 2.31 -15.38
CA GLU A 210 1.48 3.20 -16.44
C GLU A 210 0.20 2.58 -17.03
N VAL A 211 -0.93 3.25 -16.80
CA VAL A 211 -2.22 2.87 -17.38
C VAL A 211 -2.07 2.99 -18.89
N VAL A 212 -1.80 1.88 -19.57
CA VAL A 212 -1.91 1.84 -21.03
C VAL A 212 -3.41 1.94 -21.32
N GLU A 213 -3.83 3.13 -21.77
CA GLU A 213 -5.14 3.35 -22.34
C GLU A 213 -5.26 2.44 -23.56
N ILE A 214 -5.94 1.28 -23.43
CA ILE A 214 -6.19 0.38 -24.56
C ILE A 214 -7.20 1.09 -25.47
N ARG A 215 -6.70 1.90 -26.40
CA ARG A 215 -7.51 2.47 -27.49
C ARG A 215 -7.74 1.37 -28.52
N ALA A 216 -8.93 0.78 -28.40
CA ALA A 216 -9.59 -0.14 -29.33
C ALA A 216 -9.06 -1.59 -29.38
N VAL A 217 -9.94 -2.52 -28.99
CA VAL A 217 -9.87 -3.92 -29.43
C VAL A 217 -10.47 -3.97 -30.83
N SER A 218 -9.64 -3.99 -31.87
CA SER A 218 -10.12 -4.23 -33.23
C SER A 218 -10.45 -5.70 -33.38
N SER A 219 -11.74 -6.05 -33.35
CA SER A 219 -12.23 -7.40 -33.64
C SER A 219 -11.85 -7.78 -35.07
N THR A 220 -10.82 -8.61 -35.26
CA THR A 220 -10.65 -9.33 -36.53
C THR A 220 -11.72 -10.41 -36.59
N SER A 221 -12.71 -10.19 -37.45
CA SER A 221 -13.85 -11.06 -37.73
C SER A 221 -13.45 -12.50 -38.03
N VAL A 222 -14.24 -13.47 -37.54
CA VAL A 222 -14.15 -14.88 -37.92
C VAL A 222 -14.87 -15.06 -39.27
N MET A 223 -14.16 -15.49 -40.31
CA MET A 223 -14.80 -15.99 -41.54
C MET A 223 -15.25 -17.43 -41.31
N VAL A 224 -16.56 -17.62 -41.29
CA VAL A 224 -17.19 -18.95 -41.35
C VAL A 224 -17.31 -19.35 -42.82
N ASN A 225 -16.65 -20.45 -43.19
CA ASN A 225 -16.90 -21.12 -44.46
C ASN A 225 -18.10 -22.05 -44.24
N ALA A 226 -19.21 -21.75 -44.90
CA ALA A 226 -20.33 -22.68 -45.02
C ALA A 226 -20.21 -23.37 -46.37
N ASP A 227 -20.18 -24.71 -46.37
CA ASP A 227 -20.31 -25.53 -47.58
C ASP A 227 -21.72 -25.43 -48.18
#